data_AF-A0A453FLK3-F1
#
_entry.id   AF-A0A453FLK3-F1
#
_cell.length_a   1.000
_cell.length_b   1.000
_cell.length_c   1.000
_cell.angle_alpha   90.00
_cell.angle_beta   90.00
_cell.angle_gamma   90.00
#
_symmetry.space_group_name_H-M   'P 1'
#
loop_
_entity.id
_entity.type
_entity.pdbx_description
1 polymer ?
#
loop_
_entity_poly.entity_id
_entity_poly.type
_entity_poly.pdbx_seq_one_letter_code
_entity_poly.pdbx_strand_id
1 'polypeptide(L)'
;AYVQVTDRDGELRWLPTTVNVDNHLIRPTLDPAAVAANPDKAVEDYVASLSTLPMDRSQPLWEFHLFDFPTSEATSTAAIRVHHSLGDGMSLLTLLMACTRSAADPTRLPAMPPLPTRTGAIYQRPRPSAGVLAFLAWVWSFVVLAWHTVVDVVGFFATILFLKDPHTLFKRVNHAETQRKRIVHRRLSLDDVKFVKNAMKCTVNDVLIGVTYAALSRYHFRKSGETDTHKEIRVRSMLLVNLRPTTSLHACVDMIKSGKESHVEWGNELGFIILPFFIGMHSDPLDYVRKGKKVVDRKKSSLEVVFTHVAAEVIFKVFGLKVTFWSFISQC
;
A
#
# COMPACT_ATOMS: atom_id res chain seq x y z
N ALA A 1 1.83 -19.68 19.69
CA ALA A 1 1.35 -19.19 18.38
C ALA A 1 0.02 -19.87 18.06
N TYR A 2 -0.60 -19.55 16.92
CA TYR A 2 -1.89 -20.12 16.53
C TYR A 2 -1.84 -20.77 15.14
N VAL A 3 -2.64 -21.82 14.94
CA VAL A 3 -2.88 -22.47 13.65
C VAL A 3 -4.36 -22.35 13.30
N GLN A 4 -4.66 -22.21 12.01
CA GLN A 4 -6.02 -22.14 11.53
C GLN A 4 -6.56 -23.55 11.27
N VAL A 5 -7.60 -23.94 12.01
CA VAL A 5 -8.25 -25.24 11.90
C VAL A 5 -9.71 -25.04 11.47
N THR A 6 -10.21 -25.95 10.64
CA THR A 6 -11.64 -25.97 10.28
C THR A 6 -12.36 -26.91 11.24
N ASP A 7 -13.37 -26.41 11.96
CA ASP A 7 -14.20 -27.23 12.84
C ASP A 7 -15.12 -28.15 12.03
N ARG A 8 -15.79 -29.10 12.70
CA ARG A 8 -16.73 -30.06 12.11
C ARG A 8 -17.87 -29.40 11.34
N ASP A 9 -18.25 -28.19 11.76
CA ASP A 9 -19.29 -27.38 11.13
C ASP A 9 -18.80 -26.56 9.91
N GLY A 10 -17.51 -26.68 9.55
CA GLY A 10 -16.91 -25.94 8.42
C GLY A 10 -16.39 -24.54 8.76
N GLU A 11 -16.51 -24.11 10.02
CA GLU A 11 -16.06 -22.80 10.50
C GLU A 11 -14.56 -22.76 10.79
N LEU A 12 -13.89 -21.67 10.41
CA LEU A 12 -12.44 -21.49 10.63
C LEU A 12 -12.17 -20.91 12.03
N ARG A 13 -11.32 -21.56 12.81
CA ARG A 13 -10.91 -21.12 14.15
C ARG A 13 -9.40 -21.12 14.30
N TRP A 14 -8.90 -20.24 15.16
CA TRP A 14 -7.49 -20.19 15.56
C TRP A 14 -7.30 -20.98 16.84
N LEU A 15 -6.44 -22.00 16.80
CA LEU A 15 -6.11 -22.82 17.97
C LEU A 15 -4.66 -22.59 18.40
N PRO A 16 -4.39 -22.48 19.71
CA PRO A 16 -3.02 -22.44 20.22
C PRO A 16 -2.22 -23.66 19.75
N THR A 17 -0.97 -23.44 19.33
CA THR A 17 -0.03 -24.50 18.98
C THR A 17 1.36 -24.23 19.52
N THR A 18 2.13 -25.30 19.63
CA THR A 18 3.58 -25.27 19.87
C THR A 18 4.29 -24.98 18.54
N VAL A 19 5.19 -24.01 18.54
CA VAL A 19 5.95 -23.62 17.34
C VAL A 19 7.25 -24.41 17.29
N ASN A 20 7.49 -25.10 16.17
CA ASN A 20 8.84 -25.54 15.82
C ASN A 20 9.49 -24.46 14.95
N VAL A 21 10.44 -23.71 15.52
CA VAL A 21 11.05 -22.55 14.86
C VAL A 21 11.83 -22.97 13.59
N ASP A 22 12.43 -24.15 13.57
CA ASP A 22 13.24 -24.63 12.45
C ASP A 22 12.41 -24.80 11.18
N ASN A 23 11.12 -25.12 11.31
CA ASN A 23 10.22 -25.22 10.17
C ASN A 23 9.93 -23.86 9.51
N HIS A 24 10.10 -22.77 10.25
CA HIS A 24 9.81 -21.41 9.79
C HIS A 24 11.08 -20.65 9.38
N LEU A 25 12.27 -21.15 9.70
CA LEU A 25 13.56 -20.57 9.31
C LEU A 25 14.14 -21.34 8.11
N ILE A 26 13.84 -20.86 6.91
CA ILE A 26 14.21 -21.50 5.66
C ILE A 26 15.50 -20.87 5.12
N ARG A 27 16.52 -21.69 4.88
CA ARG A 27 17.74 -21.29 4.17
C ARG A 27 17.73 -21.89 2.77
N PRO A 28 17.24 -21.16 1.75
CA PRO A 28 17.15 -21.71 0.41
C PRO A 28 18.51 -21.98 -0.19
N THR A 29 18.66 -23.15 -0.81
CA THR A 29 19.80 -23.45 -1.67
C THR A 29 19.51 -22.88 -3.06
N LEU A 30 20.23 -21.82 -3.44
CA LEU A 30 20.15 -21.21 -4.76
C LEU A 30 21.29 -21.72 -5.65
N ASP A 31 21.12 -21.64 -6.98
CA ASP A 31 22.19 -21.94 -7.93
C ASP A 31 23.39 -21.00 -7.72
N PRO A 32 24.57 -21.52 -7.34
CA PRO A 32 25.75 -20.69 -7.10
C PRO A 32 26.18 -19.87 -8.32
N ALA A 33 25.99 -20.39 -9.54
CA ALA A 33 26.34 -19.68 -10.76
C ALA A 33 25.41 -18.46 -10.97
N ALA A 34 24.11 -18.63 -10.72
CA ALA A 34 23.14 -17.54 -10.79
C ALA A 34 23.40 -16.47 -9.72
N VAL A 35 23.73 -16.88 -8.49
CA VAL A 35 24.08 -15.96 -7.39
C VAL A 35 25.36 -15.19 -7.74
N ALA A 36 26.41 -15.86 -8.22
CA ALA A 36 27.66 -15.20 -8.60
C ALA A 36 27.48 -14.20 -9.77
N ALA A 37 26.60 -14.51 -10.72
CA ALA A 37 26.32 -13.63 -11.85
C ALA A 37 25.49 -12.39 -11.46
N ASN A 38 24.47 -12.56 -10.62
CA ASN A 38 23.64 -11.46 -10.15
C ASN A 38 22.89 -11.83 -8.85
N PRO A 39 23.47 -11.52 -7.67
CA PRO A 39 22.89 -11.88 -6.37
C PRO A 39 21.49 -11.28 -6.16
N ASP A 40 21.30 -10.01 -6.51
CA ASP A 40 20.02 -9.31 -6.36
C ASP A 40 18.91 -9.98 -7.17
N LYS A 41 19.21 -10.31 -8.44
CA LYS A 41 18.25 -11.02 -9.30
C LYS A 41 17.94 -12.42 -8.78
N ALA A 42 18.92 -13.13 -8.23
CA ALA A 42 18.71 -14.45 -7.64
C ALA A 42 17.70 -14.39 -6.48
N VAL A 43 17.82 -13.38 -5.60
CA VAL A 43 16.85 -13.12 -4.53
C VAL A 43 15.49 -12.75 -5.10
N GLU A 44 15.42 -11.81 -6.05
CA GLU A 44 14.16 -11.40 -6.68
C GLU A 44 13.44 -12.57 -7.38
N ASP A 45 14.18 -13.47 -8.02
CA ASP A 45 13.67 -14.66 -8.68
C ASP A 45 13.13 -15.65 -7.64
N TYR A 46 13.87 -15.92 -6.57
CA TYR A 46 13.38 -16.78 -5.48
C TYR A 46 12.10 -16.21 -4.84
N VAL A 47 12.09 -14.93 -4.46
CA VAL A 47 10.91 -14.30 -3.86
C VAL A 47 9.71 -14.35 -4.82
N ALA A 48 9.93 -14.20 -6.13
CA ALA A 48 8.88 -14.36 -7.11
C ALA A 48 8.30 -15.78 -7.14
N SER A 49 9.11 -16.84 -6.92
CA SER A 49 8.59 -18.22 -6.91
C SER A 49 7.70 -18.51 -5.70
N LEU A 50 7.97 -17.86 -4.56
CA LEU A 50 7.12 -17.97 -3.35
C LEU A 50 5.68 -17.51 -3.59
N SER A 51 5.44 -16.65 -4.59
CA SER A 51 4.09 -16.13 -4.90
C SER A 51 3.12 -17.17 -5.44
N THR A 52 3.62 -18.31 -5.92
CA THR A 52 2.82 -19.40 -6.51
C THR A 52 2.82 -20.67 -5.66
N LEU A 53 3.70 -20.77 -4.67
CA LEU A 53 3.75 -21.92 -3.78
C LEU A 53 2.62 -21.82 -2.75
N PRO A 54 2.01 -22.94 -2.30
CA PRO A 54 1.12 -22.93 -1.15
C PRO A 54 1.91 -22.68 0.15
N MET A 55 1.21 -22.35 1.24
CA MET A 55 1.75 -22.40 2.60
C MET A 55 1.14 -23.59 3.33
N ASP A 56 1.91 -24.27 4.17
CA ASP A 56 1.42 -25.36 5.00
C ASP A 56 0.47 -24.81 6.08
N ARG A 57 -0.81 -25.19 5.99
CA ARG A 57 -1.85 -24.74 6.93
C ARG A 57 -1.86 -25.51 8.25
N SER A 58 -1.07 -26.57 8.38
CA SER A 58 -0.90 -27.28 9.65
C SER A 58 0.02 -26.54 10.62
N GLN A 59 0.69 -25.49 10.15
CA GLN A 59 1.66 -24.71 10.91
C GLN A 59 1.24 -23.22 10.96
N PRO A 60 1.79 -22.44 11.91
CA PRO A 60 1.61 -20.99 11.90
C PRO A 60 2.00 -20.39 10.55
N LEU A 61 1.13 -19.56 9.97
CA LEU A 61 1.23 -19.16 8.56
C LEU A 61 2.25 -18.02 8.31
N TRP A 62 3.49 -18.19 8.75
CA TRP A 62 4.60 -17.28 8.52
C TRP A 62 5.90 -18.05 8.29
N GLU A 63 6.76 -17.53 7.40
CA GLU A 63 8.03 -18.11 7.00
C GLU A 63 9.09 -17.00 6.88
N PHE A 64 10.31 -17.27 7.35
CA PHE A 64 11.49 -16.44 7.13
C PHE A 64 12.45 -17.18 6.19
N HIS A 65 12.78 -16.55 5.07
CA HIS A 65 13.75 -17.06 4.10
C HIS A 65 15.03 -16.25 4.21
N LEU A 66 16.11 -16.87 4.66
CA LEU A 66 17.39 -16.21 4.96
C LEU A 66 18.42 -16.48 3.86
N PHE A 67 18.96 -15.42 3.29
CA PHE A 67 19.98 -15.46 2.25
C PHE A 67 21.32 -15.01 2.85
N ASP A 68 22.23 -15.96 3.01
CA ASP A 68 23.55 -15.76 3.61
C ASP A 68 24.61 -15.49 2.54
N PHE A 69 24.37 -14.45 1.73
CA PHE A 69 25.33 -13.96 0.76
C PHE A 69 25.10 -12.46 0.51
N PRO A 70 26.16 -11.70 0.17
CA PRO A 70 26.04 -10.28 -0.08
C PRO A 70 25.26 -10.01 -1.36
N THR A 71 24.38 -9.03 -1.29
CA THR A 71 23.69 -8.39 -2.41
C THR A 71 24.29 -7.01 -2.66
N SER A 72 23.85 -6.29 -3.69
CA SER A 72 24.29 -4.91 -3.94
C SER A 72 24.08 -3.97 -2.76
N GLU A 73 23.16 -4.33 -1.87
CA GLU A 73 22.53 -3.43 -0.92
C GLU A 73 22.66 -3.86 0.56
N ALA A 74 23.02 -5.11 0.81
CA ALA A 74 23.14 -5.68 2.15
C ALA A 74 24.06 -6.91 2.17
N THR A 75 24.75 -7.14 3.30
CA THR A 75 25.61 -8.32 3.53
C THR A 75 24.82 -9.63 3.55
N SER A 76 23.57 -9.58 4.01
CA SER A 76 22.64 -10.71 4.05
C SER A 76 21.22 -10.17 3.85
N THR A 77 20.33 -10.99 3.30
CA THR A 77 18.94 -10.60 3.03
C THR A 77 17.98 -11.56 3.72
N ALA A 78 16.82 -11.06 4.17
CA ALA A 78 15.73 -11.88 4.66
C ALA A 78 14.44 -11.55 3.89
N ALA A 79 13.74 -12.57 3.39
CA ALA A 79 12.39 -12.43 2.86
C ALA A 79 11.40 -13.02 3.87
N ILE A 80 10.39 -12.25 4.24
CA ILE A 80 9.37 -12.66 5.21
C ILE A 80 8.07 -12.88 4.44
N ARG A 81 7.53 -14.08 4.55
CA ARG A 81 6.28 -14.47 3.91
C ARG A 81 5.25 -14.74 4.99
N VAL A 82 4.14 -14.01 4.94
CA VAL A 82 3.09 -14.09 5.97
C VAL A 82 1.74 -14.16 5.29
N HIS A 83 0.88 -15.06 5.76
CA HIS A 83 -0.49 -15.13 5.28
C HIS A 83 -1.32 -13.95 5.79
N HIS A 84 -2.12 -13.35 4.91
CA HIS A 84 -2.83 -12.10 5.21
C HIS A 84 -3.89 -12.22 6.32
N SER A 85 -4.32 -13.45 6.66
CA SER A 85 -5.22 -13.67 7.81
C SER A 85 -4.57 -13.38 9.16
N LEU A 86 -3.24 -13.31 9.24
CA LEU A 86 -2.52 -12.98 10.48
C LEU A 86 -2.50 -11.47 10.76
N GLY A 87 -2.68 -10.64 9.74
CA GLY A 87 -2.68 -9.19 9.92
C GLY A 87 -2.62 -8.42 8.61
N ASP A 88 -2.99 -7.14 8.71
CA ASP A 88 -2.77 -6.18 7.64
C ASP A 88 -1.30 -5.72 7.58
N GLY A 89 -0.93 -5.03 6.50
CA GLY A 89 0.45 -4.57 6.29
C GLY A 89 0.97 -3.66 7.40
N MET A 90 0.10 -2.88 8.06
CA MET A 90 0.50 -1.97 9.12
C MET A 90 0.77 -2.72 10.43
N SER A 91 -0.10 -3.64 10.81
CA SER A 91 0.09 -4.51 11.97
C SER A 91 1.36 -5.35 11.83
N LEU A 92 1.61 -5.91 10.64
CA LEU A 92 2.84 -6.67 10.35
C LEU A 92 4.09 -5.79 10.42
N LEU A 93 4.07 -4.59 9.84
CA LEU A 93 5.20 -3.66 9.94
C LEU A 93 5.48 -3.25 11.39
N THR A 94 4.43 -3.01 12.18
CA THR A 94 4.57 -2.66 13.59
C THR A 94 5.19 -3.79 14.40
N LEU A 95 4.76 -5.03 14.15
CA LEU A 95 5.34 -6.22 14.76
C LEU A 95 6.83 -6.34 14.42
N LEU A 96 7.20 -6.17 13.14
CA LEU A 96 8.60 -6.20 12.71
C LEU A 96 9.44 -5.12 13.40
N MET A 97 8.91 -3.90 13.53
CA MET A 97 9.58 -2.81 14.23
C MET A 97 9.75 -3.11 15.72
N ALA A 98 8.76 -3.74 16.37
CA ALA A 98 8.85 -4.13 17.78
C ALA A 98 9.83 -5.30 18.01
N CYS A 99 10.01 -6.16 17.00
CA CYS A 99 10.96 -7.27 17.03
C CYS A 99 12.40 -6.87 16.64
N THR A 100 12.63 -5.62 16.23
CA THR A 100 13.95 -5.12 15.81
C THR A 100 14.51 -4.11 16.82
N ARG A 101 15.81 -3.80 16.69
CA ARG A 101 16.52 -2.83 17.55
C ARG A 101 17.15 -1.74 16.72
N SER A 102 17.37 -0.59 17.34
CA SER A 102 18.06 0.52 16.69
C SER A 102 19.49 0.12 16.35
N ALA A 103 19.91 0.41 15.12
CA ALA A 103 21.29 0.18 14.68
C ALA A 103 22.31 1.03 15.46
N ALA A 104 21.89 2.19 15.97
CA ALA A 104 22.73 3.07 16.77
C ALA A 104 22.77 2.68 18.26
N ASP A 105 21.73 2.00 18.77
CA ASP A 105 21.63 1.54 20.16
C ASP A 105 20.81 0.24 20.23
N PRO A 106 21.48 -0.93 20.35
CA PRO A 106 20.82 -2.24 20.37
C PRO A 106 19.86 -2.45 21.54
N THR A 107 19.91 -1.62 22.59
CA THR A 107 18.98 -1.71 23.72
C THR A 107 17.63 -1.05 23.41
N ARG A 108 17.59 -0.14 22.44
CA ARG A 108 16.40 0.61 22.07
C ARG A 108 15.69 0.01 20.86
N LEU A 109 14.37 0.20 20.81
CA LEU A 109 13.62 -0.02 19.58
C LEU A 109 13.98 1.07 18.55
N PRO A 110 13.75 0.82 17.26
CA PRO A 110 13.94 1.83 16.24
C PRO A 110 13.09 3.08 16.54
N ALA A 111 13.65 4.26 16.27
CA ALA A 111 12.92 5.50 16.47
C ALA A 111 11.73 5.58 15.52
N MET A 112 10.53 5.75 16.08
CA MET A 112 9.33 5.97 15.29
C MET A 112 9.34 7.41 14.76
N PRO A 113 8.99 7.64 13.48
CA PRO A 113 8.88 9.00 12.97
C PRO A 113 7.82 9.77 13.77
N PRO A 114 8.01 11.09 13.93
CA PRO A 114 7.02 11.92 14.61
C PRO A 114 5.67 11.84 13.88
N LEU A 115 4.60 11.94 14.66
CA LEU A 115 3.23 11.94 14.17
C LEU A 115 3.08 13.06 13.11
N PRO A 116 2.69 12.74 11.87
CA PRO A 116 2.54 13.76 10.85
C PRO A 116 1.37 14.68 11.22
N THR A 117 1.62 15.99 11.24
CA THR A 117 0.54 16.98 11.34
C THR A 117 -0.33 16.89 10.10
N ARG A 118 -1.63 16.59 10.27
CA ARG A 118 -2.56 16.49 9.14
C ARG A 118 -2.84 17.89 8.58
N THR A 119 -2.26 18.21 7.42
CA THR A 119 -2.37 19.53 6.77
C THR A 119 -3.33 19.56 5.58
N GLY A 120 -4.10 18.49 5.34
CA GLY A 120 -5.02 18.42 4.19
C GLY A 120 -6.20 19.40 4.30
N ALA A 121 -6.82 19.72 3.16
CA ALA A 121 -7.95 20.65 3.07
C ALA A 121 -9.16 20.30 3.95
N ILE A 122 -9.33 19.02 4.30
CA ILE A 122 -10.35 18.57 5.25
C ILE A 122 -10.04 19.05 6.68
N TYR A 123 -8.76 19.09 7.05
CA TYR A 123 -8.28 19.40 8.41
C TYR A 123 -7.93 20.89 8.58
N GLN A 124 -7.42 21.54 7.53
CA GLN A 124 -7.09 22.96 7.51
C GLN A 124 -8.16 23.76 6.78
N ARG A 125 -9.38 23.77 7.32
CA ARG A 125 -10.43 24.67 6.81
C ARG A 125 -10.23 26.08 7.35
N PRO A 126 -10.65 27.11 6.58
CA PRO A 126 -10.74 28.46 7.12
C PRO A 126 -11.55 28.39 8.41
N ARG A 127 -11.06 28.95 9.52
CA ARG A 127 -11.93 29.16 10.68
C ARG A 127 -12.67 30.48 10.44
N PRO A 128 -13.96 30.58 10.78
CA PRO A 128 -14.64 31.86 10.72
C PRO A 128 -13.95 32.79 11.73
N SER A 129 -13.10 33.68 11.23
CA SER A 129 -12.67 34.86 11.99
C SER A 129 -13.80 35.88 11.99
N ALA A 130 -13.73 36.89 12.86
CA ALA A 130 -14.70 37.99 12.85
C ALA A 130 -14.69 38.70 11.48
N GLY A 131 -15.66 38.41 10.61
CA GLY A 131 -15.81 39.02 9.29
C GLY A 131 -16.68 38.22 8.32
N VAL A 132 -17.56 38.90 7.59
CA VAL A 132 -18.51 38.30 6.63
C VAL A 132 -17.78 37.52 5.52
N LEU A 133 -16.67 38.04 5.00
CA LEU A 133 -15.89 37.37 3.96
C LEU A 133 -15.28 36.05 4.45
N ALA A 134 -14.80 35.99 5.70
CA ALA A 134 -14.26 34.77 6.28
C ALA A 134 -15.34 33.71 6.48
N PHE A 135 -16.55 34.14 6.88
CA PHE A 135 -17.72 33.25 6.95
C PHE A 135 -18.13 32.72 5.57
N LEU A 136 -18.19 33.57 4.55
CA LEU A 136 -18.51 33.15 3.18
C LEU A 136 -17.47 32.16 2.63
N ALA A 137 -16.18 32.42 2.84
CA ALA A 137 -15.11 31.50 2.47
C ALA A 137 -15.20 30.15 3.21
N TRP A 138 -15.58 30.18 4.49
CA TRP A 138 -15.84 28.99 5.28
C TRP A 138 -17.00 28.18 4.71
N VAL A 139 -18.17 28.79 4.48
CA VAL A 139 -19.33 28.12 3.86
C VAL A 139 -18.96 27.54 2.50
N TRP A 140 -18.28 28.32 1.66
CA TRP A 140 -17.83 27.89 0.34
C TRP A 140 -16.93 26.64 0.40
N SER A 141 -16.05 26.53 1.41
CA SER A 141 -15.21 25.34 1.59
C SER A 141 -16.04 24.06 1.82
N PHE A 142 -17.19 24.14 2.49
CA PHE A 142 -18.10 23.01 2.66
C PHE A 142 -18.83 22.66 1.38
N VAL A 143 -19.26 23.68 0.61
CA VAL A 143 -19.89 23.47 -0.70
C VAL A 143 -18.95 22.73 -1.64
N VAL A 144 -17.68 23.18 -1.73
CA VAL A 144 -16.66 22.53 -2.56
C VAL A 144 -16.40 21.09 -2.11
N LEU A 145 -16.27 20.84 -0.81
CA LEU A 145 -16.11 19.48 -0.28
C LEU A 145 -17.30 18.59 -0.67
N ALA A 146 -18.54 19.06 -0.45
CA ALA A 146 -19.74 18.31 -0.75
C ALA A 146 -19.81 17.97 -2.23
N TRP A 147 -19.55 18.95 -3.10
CA TRP A 147 -19.50 18.76 -4.55
C TRP A 147 -18.46 17.72 -4.95
N HIS A 148 -17.21 17.85 -4.48
CA HIS A 148 -16.15 16.89 -4.79
C HIS A 148 -16.49 15.48 -4.30
N THR A 149 -17.07 15.36 -3.11
CA THR A 149 -17.51 14.08 -2.54
C THR A 149 -18.60 13.44 -3.41
N VAL A 150 -19.61 14.21 -3.83
CA VAL A 150 -20.66 13.71 -4.73
C VAL A 150 -20.07 13.22 -6.05
N VAL A 151 -19.18 14.00 -6.67
CA VAL A 151 -18.52 13.61 -7.93
C VAL A 151 -17.72 12.31 -7.75
N ASP A 152 -17.04 12.13 -6.61
CA ASP A 152 -16.27 10.92 -6.34
C ASP A 152 -17.13 9.70 -6.05
N VAL A 153 -18.21 9.86 -5.30
CA VAL A 153 -19.18 8.78 -5.03
C VAL A 153 -19.85 8.35 -6.33
N VAL A 154 -20.31 9.30 -7.15
CA VAL A 154 -20.89 9.00 -8.48
C VAL A 154 -19.84 8.34 -9.37
N GLY A 155 -18.61 8.85 -9.41
CA GLY A 155 -17.50 8.27 -10.16
C GLY A 155 -17.12 6.86 -9.72
N PHE A 156 -17.23 6.56 -8.43
CA PHE A 156 -17.01 5.24 -7.84
C PHE A 156 -18.07 4.25 -8.32
N PHE A 157 -19.37 4.57 -8.18
CA PHE A 157 -20.44 3.72 -8.71
C PHE A 157 -20.37 3.58 -10.23
N ALA A 158 -20.04 4.66 -10.94
CA ALA A 158 -19.81 4.64 -12.37
C ALA A 158 -18.68 3.68 -12.76
N THR A 159 -17.60 3.67 -11.98
CA THR A 159 -16.47 2.74 -12.14
C THR A 159 -16.90 1.28 -11.98
N ILE A 160 -17.80 0.99 -11.03
CA ILE A 160 -18.32 -0.35 -10.75
C ILE A 160 -19.40 -0.80 -11.74
N LEU A 161 -20.11 0.13 -12.37
CA LEU A 161 -21.27 -0.22 -13.19
C LEU A 161 -20.96 -0.21 -14.69
N PHE A 162 -20.14 0.72 -15.17
CA PHE A 162 -20.02 0.95 -16.62
C PHE A 162 -18.66 1.45 -17.11
N LEU A 163 -17.90 2.21 -16.32
CA LEU A 163 -16.62 2.77 -16.78
C LEU A 163 -15.54 1.70 -16.76
N LYS A 164 -15.14 1.21 -17.94
CA LYS A 164 -14.01 0.29 -18.13
C LYS A 164 -12.74 1.06 -18.45
N ASP A 165 -11.63 0.61 -17.87
CA ASP A 165 -10.32 1.12 -18.29
C ASP A 165 -9.95 0.61 -19.68
N PRO A 166 -9.22 1.43 -20.46
CA PRO A 166 -8.71 1.01 -21.75
C PRO A 166 -7.86 -0.25 -21.59
N HIS A 167 -7.83 -1.09 -22.62
CA HIS A 167 -6.96 -2.25 -22.64
C HIS A 167 -5.51 -1.77 -22.68
N THR A 168 -4.83 -1.87 -21.54
CA THR A 168 -3.43 -1.51 -21.36
C THR A 168 -2.64 -2.71 -20.83
N LEU A 169 -1.31 -2.62 -20.88
CA LEU A 169 -0.41 -3.62 -20.29
C LEU A 169 -0.61 -3.82 -18.78
N PHE A 170 -1.29 -2.88 -18.12
CA PHE A 170 -1.57 -2.93 -16.68
C PHE A 170 -2.87 -3.65 -16.35
N LYS A 171 -3.74 -3.85 -17.35
CA LYS A 171 -4.99 -4.59 -17.18
C LYS A 171 -4.72 -6.08 -17.25
N ARG A 172 -5.19 -6.83 -16.25
CA ARG A 172 -5.03 -8.28 -16.22
C ARG A 172 -5.85 -8.91 -17.34
N VAL A 173 -5.20 -9.66 -18.22
CA VAL A 173 -5.84 -10.26 -19.41
C VAL A 173 -6.72 -11.46 -19.01
N ASN A 174 -6.27 -12.28 -18.05
CA ASN A 174 -6.98 -13.48 -17.60
C ASN A 174 -7.05 -13.56 -16.06
N HIS A 175 -8.27 -13.60 -15.50
CA HIS A 175 -8.50 -13.73 -14.05
C HIS A 175 -8.39 -15.17 -13.53
N ALA A 176 -8.37 -16.17 -14.40
CA ALA A 176 -8.40 -17.59 -14.03
C ALA A 176 -7.02 -18.20 -13.69
N GLU A 177 -5.91 -17.57 -14.12
CA GLU A 177 -4.57 -18.12 -13.93
C GLU A 177 -3.81 -17.44 -12.80
N THR A 178 -3.30 -18.25 -11.87
CA THR A 178 -2.35 -17.83 -10.84
C THR A 178 -1.00 -17.54 -11.51
N GLN A 179 -0.79 -16.28 -11.92
CA GLN A 179 0.47 -15.86 -12.50
C GLN A 179 1.51 -15.59 -11.40
N ARG A 180 2.74 -16.03 -11.65
CA ARG A 180 3.89 -15.71 -10.80
C ARG A 180 4.06 -14.20 -10.71
N LYS A 181 4.05 -13.66 -9.48
CA LYS A 181 4.26 -12.24 -9.23
C LYS A 181 5.76 -11.95 -9.25
N ARG A 182 6.17 -10.97 -10.05
CA ARG A 182 7.54 -10.44 -10.02
C ARG A 182 7.62 -9.31 -9.00
N ILE A 183 8.46 -9.47 -7.98
CA ILE A 183 8.75 -8.44 -6.99
C ILE A 183 10.15 -7.92 -7.25
N VAL A 184 10.29 -6.61 -7.44
CA VAL A 184 11.56 -5.91 -7.68
C VAL A 184 11.67 -4.81 -6.63
N HIS A 185 12.83 -4.73 -5.98
CA HIS A 185 13.11 -3.71 -4.97
C HIS A 185 14.18 -2.74 -5.46
N ARG A 186 13.98 -1.43 -5.27
CA ARG A 186 14.99 -0.41 -5.59
C ARG A 186 15.00 0.65 -4.49
N ARG A 187 16.18 1.11 -4.12
CA ARG A 187 16.35 2.25 -3.21
C ARG A 187 16.28 3.58 -3.95
N LEU A 188 15.70 4.56 -3.26
CA LEU A 188 15.69 5.96 -3.68
C LEU A 188 16.18 6.81 -2.50
N SER A 189 17.06 7.77 -2.78
CA SER A 189 17.55 8.70 -1.75
C SER A 189 16.39 9.54 -1.22
N LEU A 190 16.19 9.49 0.10
CA LEU A 190 15.17 10.32 0.75
C LEU A 190 15.54 11.82 0.65
N ASP A 191 16.83 12.15 0.58
CA ASP A 191 17.28 13.53 0.46
C ASP A 191 16.97 14.09 -0.92
N ASP A 192 17.11 13.31 -1.99
CA ASP A 192 16.69 13.70 -3.34
C ASP A 192 15.18 13.91 -3.41
N VAL A 193 14.41 13.02 -2.78
CA VAL A 193 12.95 13.15 -2.70
C VAL A 193 12.56 14.42 -1.92
N LYS A 194 13.24 14.73 -0.82
CA LYS A 194 13.03 15.96 -0.04
C LYS A 194 13.46 17.21 -0.82
N PHE A 195 14.53 17.13 -1.61
CA PHE A 195 14.98 18.22 -2.45
C PHE A 195 13.91 18.58 -3.48
N VAL A 196 13.40 17.60 -4.23
CA VAL A 196 12.30 17.80 -5.19
C VAL A 196 11.04 18.30 -4.49
N LYS A 197 10.68 17.71 -3.35
CA LYS A 197 9.55 18.15 -2.52
C LYS A 197 9.63 19.65 -2.21
N ASN A 198 10.79 20.11 -1.73
CA ASN A 198 10.99 21.50 -1.32
C ASN A 198 10.99 22.44 -2.53
N ALA A 199 11.68 22.07 -3.62
CA ALA A 199 11.70 22.85 -4.87
C ALA A 199 10.29 23.01 -5.46
N MET A 200 9.48 21.95 -5.41
CA MET A 200 8.11 21.91 -5.97
C MET A 200 7.03 22.35 -4.98
N LYS A 201 7.40 22.73 -3.75
CA LYS A 201 6.47 23.09 -2.65
C LYS A 201 5.34 22.07 -2.46
N CYS A 202 5.68 20.78 -2.46
CA CYS A 202 4.74 19.67 -2.33
C CYS A 202 5.06 18.76 -1.13
N THR A 203 4.43 17.58 -1.04
CA THR A 203 4.72 16.57 -0.02
C THR A 203 5.53 15.41 -0.59
N VAL A 204 6.17 14.62 0.28
CA VAL A 204 6.92 13.41 -0.13
C VAL A 204 6.04 12.46 -0.94
N ASN A 205 4.79 12.25 -0.51
CA ASN A 205 3.85 11.39 -1.23
C ASN A 205 3.52 11.92 -2.63
N ASP A 206 3.44 13.25 -2.81
CA ASP A 206 3.18 13.83 -4.13
C ASP A 206 4.35 13.56 -5.09
N VAL A 207 5.60 13.64 -4.59
CA VAL A 207 6.80 13.26 -5.36
C VAL A 207 6.78 11.78 -5.72
N LEU A 208 6.51 10.88 -4.77
CA LEU A 208 6.47 9.43 -5.01
C LEU A 208 5.36 9.02 -6.00
N ILE A 209 4.22 9.72 -5.96
CA ILE A 209 3.16 9.53 -6.96
C ILE A 209 3.66 10.00 -8.33
N GLY A 210 4.32 11.15 -8.42
CA GLY A 210 4.97 11.61 -9.67
C GLY A 210 6.00 10.61 -10.22
N VAL A 211 6.84 10.04 -9.36
CA VAL A 211 7.79 8.97 -9.74
C VAL A 211 7.06 7.74 -10.28
N THR A 212 5.97 7.33 -9.63
CA THR A 212 5.11 6.22 -10.11
C THR A 212 4.50 6.53 -11.47
N TYR A 213 3.99 7.75 -11.68
CA TYR A 213 3.48 8.25 -12.97
C TYR A 213 4.54 8.14 -14.07
N ALA A 214 5.76 8.62 -13.80
CA ALA A 214 6.87 8.56 -14.74
C ALA A 214 7.28 7.12 -15.05
N ALA A 215 7.37 6.26 -14.03
CA ALA A 215 7.76 4.86 -14.16
C ALA A 215 6.75 4.07 -15.01
N LEU A 216 5.45 4.20 -14.72
CA LEU A 216 4.39 3.54 -15.48
C LEU A 216 4.34 4.04 -16.93
N SER A 217 4.48 5.36 -17.14
CA SER A 217 4.51 5.96 -18.48
C SER A 217 5.68 5.40 -19.30
N ARG A 218 6.91 5.50 -18.77
CA ARG A 218 8.11 5.01 -19.47
C ARG A 218 8.07 3.51 -19.71
N TYR A 219 7.53 2.73 -18.75
CA TYR A 219 7.37 1.29 -18.93
C TYR A 219 6.39 0.97 -20.05
N HIS A 220 5.24 1.66 -20.10
CA HIS A 220 4.23 1.47 -21.12
C HIS A 220 4.78 1.71 -22.52
N PHE A 221 5.30 2.90 -22.79
CA PHE A 221 5.83 3.26 -24.12
C PHE A 221 7.02 2.38 -24.54
N ARG A 222 7.89 2.00 -23.60
CA ARG A 222 8.99 1.08 -23.89
C ARG A 222 8.51 -0.32 -24.30
N LYS A 223 7.38 -0.78 -23.76
CA LYS A 223 6.85 -2.12 -24.01
C LYS A 223 5.83 -2.18 -25.15
N SER A 224 5.04 -1.14 -25.35
CA SER A 224 4.10 -1.07 -26.48
C SER A 224 4.80 -0.77 -27.80
N GLY A 225 5.94 -0.06 -27.76
CA GLY A 225 6.58 0.47 -28.96
C GLY A 225 5.80 1.61 -29.61
N GLU A 226 4.76 2.13 -28.94
CA GLU A 226 3.95 3.25 -29.42
C GLU A 226 4.82 4.51 -29.47
N THR A 227 4.85 5.18 -30.61
CA THR A 227 5.66 6.39 -30.83
C THR A 227 4.87 7.67 -30.63
N ASP A 228 3.54 7.58 -30.53
CA ASP A 228 2.68 8.73 -30.26
C ASP A 228 2.72 9.09 -28.76
N THR A 229 3.70 9.92 -28.43
CA THR A 229 3.93 10.42 -27.07
C THR A 229 2.92 11.48 -26.63
N HIS A 230 2.08 11.99 -27.54
CA HIS A 230 1.08 13.02 -27.23
C HIS A 230 -0.22 12.43 -26.66
N LYS A 231 -0.43 11.13 -26.84
CA LYS A 231 -1.62 10.44 -26.34
C LYS A 231 -1.47 10.11 -24.86
N GLU A 232 -2.36 10.69 -24.05
CA GLU A 232 -2.45 10.35 -22.64
C GLU A 232 -3.50 9.28 -22.39
N ILE A 233 -3.08 8.14 -21.84
CA ILE A 233 -3.95 7.04 -21.48
C ILE A 233 -4.27 7.11 -20.00
N ARG A 234 -5.56 7.21 -19.66
CA ARG A 234 -6.00 7.18 -18.27
C ARG A 234 -6.14 5.74 -17.79
N VAL A 235 -5.47 5.43 -16.68
CA VAL A 235 -5.53 4.16 -15.95
C VAL A 235 -5.93 4.47 -14.52
N ARG A 236 -6.95 3.81 -13.98
CA ARG A 236 -7.38 4.00 -12.59
C ARG A 236 -6.60 3.04 -11.69
N SER A 237 -6.04 3.57 -10.62
CA SER A 237 -5.35 2.81 -9.58
C SER A 237 -6.08 2.95 -8.26
N MET A 238 -6.07 1.89 -7.47
CA MET A 238 -6.54 1.95 -6.09
C MET A 238 -5.36 2.32 -5.17
N LEU A 239 -5.48 3.44 -4.46
CA LEU A 239 -4.52 3.85 -3.44
C LEU A 239 -5.11 3.56 -2.06
N LEU A 240 -4.57 2.57 -1.37
CA LEU A 240 -4.97 2.23 -0.01
C LEU A 240 -4.48 3.31 0.97
N VAL A 241 -5.35 3.70 1.89
CA VAL A 241 -5.10 4.70 2.92
C VAL A 241 -5.43 4.11 4.27
N ASN A 242 -4.46 4.15 5.17
CA ASN A 242 -4.69 3.77 6.56
C ASN A 242 -5.57 4.82 7.24
N LEU A 243 -6.73 4.40 7.74
CA LEU A 243 -7.66 5.27 8.44
C LEU A 243 -7.39 5.34 9.95
N ARG A 244 -6.61 4.41 10.49
CA ARG A 244 -6.28 4.37 11.91
C ARG A 244 -5.76 5.72 12.40
N PRO A 245 -6.14 6.15 13.61
CA PRO A 245 -5.47 7.27 14.27
C PRO A 245 -3.97 7.01 14.29
N THR A 246 -3.15 8.00 13.92
CA THR A 246 -1.70 7.80 13.83
C THR A 246 -1.06 7.49 15.20
N THR A 247 -1.76 7.78 16.29
CA THR A 247 -1.44 7.38 17.67
C THR A 247 -1.46 5.87 17.89
N SER A 248 -2.21 5.10 17.08
CA SER A 248 -2.33 3.63 17.20
C SER A 248 -1.00 2.90 17.00
N LEU A 249 -0.13 3.41 16.12
CA LEU A 249 1.17 2.80 15.83
C LEU A 249 2.13 2.93 17.03
N HIS A 250 2.20 4.13 17.61
CA HIS A 250 2.97 4.40 18.82
C HIS A 250 2.40 3.63 20.01
N ALA A 251 1.07 3.63 20.18
CA ALA A 251 0.39 2.88 21.23
C ALA A 251 0.63 1.37 21.10
N CYS A 252 0.67 0.82 19.89
CA CYS A 252 0.95 -0.60 19.67
C CYS A 252 2.38 -0.98 20.05
N VAL A 253 3.37 -0.16 19.68
CA VAL A 253 4.76 -0.36 20.09
C VAL A 253 4.91 -0.24 21.61
N ASP A 254 4.27 0.74 22.24
CA ASP A 254 4.33 0.93 23.69
C ASP A 254 3.56 -0.16 24.47
N MET A 255 2.49 -0.69 23.90
CA MET A 255 1.80 -1.87 24.42
C MET A 255 2.74 -3.09 24.43
N ILE A 256 3.41 -3.38 23.31
CA ILE A 256 4.36 -4.50 23.23
C ILE A 256 5.49 -4.32 24.25
N LYS A 257 5.96 -3.09 24.49
CA LYS A 257 6.96 -2.81 25.53
C LYS A 257 6.44 -3.03 26.96
N SER A 258 5.22 -2.59 27.23
CA SER A 258 4.67 -2.56 28.59
C SER A 258 4.06 -3.89 29.02
N GLY A 259 3.76 -4.79 28.08
CA GLY A 259 3.12 -6.08 28.35
C GLY A 259 1.69 -5.95 28.90
N LYS A 260 1.13 -4.74 28.90
CA LYS A 260 -0.23 -4.46 29.39
C LYS A 260 -1.20 -4.54 28.23
N GLU A 261 -2.24 -5.34 28.37
CA GLU A 261 -3.35 -5.34 27.42
C GLU A 261 -3.98 -3.95 27.38
N SER A 262 -4.05 -3.36 26.20
CA SER A 262 -4.84 -2.16 25.93
C SER A 262 -5.79 -2.46 24.79
N HIS A 263 -6.94 -1.78 24.74
CA HIS A 263 -7.93 -1.89 23.66
C HIS A 263 -7.42 -1.29 22.35
N VAL A 264 -6.27 -1.73 21.85
CA VAL A 264 -5.83 -1.46 20.48
C VAL A 264 -6.54 -2.48 19.61
N GLU A 265 -7.54 -2.03 18.85
CA GLU A 265 -8.23 -2.88 17.89
C GLU A 265 -7.22 -3.35 16.82
N TRP A 266 -6.89 -4.64 16.85
CA TRP A 266 -6.17 -5.30 15.78
C TRP A 266 -7.17 -5.60 14.67
N GLY A 267 -7.16 -4.82 13.59
CA GLY A 267 -8.18 -4.94 12.55
C GLY A 267 -7.88 -4.12 11.30
N ASN A 268 -8.45 -4.55 10.17
CA ASN A 268 -8.21 -3.94 8.87
C ASN A 268 -8.99 -2.62 8.69
N GLU A 269 -8.46 -1.51 9.20
CA GLU A 269 -9.02 -0.16 9.01
C GLU A 269 -8.41 0.53 7.77
N LEU A 270 -8.64 -0.07 6.60
CA LEU A 270 -8.20 0.49 5.33
C LEU A 270 -9.39 1.13 4.60
N GLY A 271 -9.19 2.38 4.18
CA GLY A 271 -9.96 3.01 3.11
C GLY A 271 -9.17 3.00 1.82
N PHE A 272 -9.78 3.40 0.71
CA PHE A 272 -9.05 3.55 -0.54
C PHE A 272 -9.56 4.72 -1.38
N ILE A 273 -8.67 5.24 -2.22
CA ILE A 273 -8.98 6.29 -3.20
C ILE A 273 -8.81 5.68 -4.58
N ILE A 274 -9.77 5.93 -5.48
CA ILE A 274 -9.57 5.66 -6.90
C ILE A 274 -8.78 6.83 -7.48
N LEU A 275 -7.47 6.63 -7.63
CA LEU A 275 -6.55 7.62 -8.17
C LEU A 275 -6.37 7.39 -9.68
N PRO A 276 -6.84 8.30 -10.55
CA PRO A 276 -6.51 8.21 -11.96
C PRO A 276 -5.02 8.52 -12.15
N PHE A 277 -4.32 7.62 -12.84
CA PHE A 277 -3.02 7.82 -13.45
C PHE A 277 -3.22 8.17 -14.93
N PHE A 278 -2.45 9.13 -15.41
CA PHE A 278 -2.45 9.54 -16.81
C PHE A 278 -1.08 9.16 -17.37
N ILE A 279 -1.04 8.04 -18.08
CA ILE A 279 0.13 7.46 -18.73
C ILE A 279 0.42 8.29 -19.98
N GLY A 280 1.55 9.00 -19.98
CA GLY A 280 1.92 9.93 -21.03
C GLY A 280 3.39 10.31 -20.92
N MET A 281 4.04 10.64 -22.05
CA MET A 281 5.41 11.13 -22.02
C MET A 281 5.41 12.65 -21.85
N HIS A 282 6.22 13.16 -20.92
CA HIS A 282 6.42 14.59 -20.71
C HIS A 282 7.86 14.97 -21.01
N SER A 283 8.06 16.13 -21.63
CA SER A 283 9.38 16.69 -21.89
C SER A 283 10.06 17.14 -20.60
N ASP A 284 9.30 17.78 -19.69
CA ASP A 284 9.76 18.08 -18.33
C ASP A 284 9.39 16.94 -17.36
N PRO A 285 10.36 16.25 -16.74
CA PRO A 285 10.09 15.23 -15.74
C PRO A 285 9.29 15.74 -14.52
N LEU A 286 9.35 17.03 -14.22
CA LEU A 286 8.59 17.61 -13.10
C LEU A 286 7.09 17.73 -13.41
N ASP A 287 6.67 17.64 -14.67
CA ASP A 287 5.25 17.59 -15.05
C ASP A 287 4.54 16.39 -14.40
N TYR A 288 5.22 15.25 -14.26
CA TYR A 288 4.65 14.09 -13.57
C TYR A 288 4.30 14.40 -12.12
N VAL A 289 5.17 15.13 -11.42
CA VAL A 289 4.94 15.55 -10.03
C VAL A 289 3.83 16.61 -9.95
N ARG A 290 3.84 17.60 -10.86
CA ARG A 290 2.79 18.64 -10.90
C ARG A 290 1.41 18.04 -11.16
N LYS A 291 1.33 17.08 -12.08
CA LYS A 291 0.09 16.39 -12.41
C LYS A 291 -0.38 15.48 -11.27
N GLY A 292 0.52 14.67 -10.72
CA GLY A 292 0.25 13.83 -9.56
C GLY A 292 -0.28 14.65 -8.38
N LYS A 293 0.38 15.76 -8.06
CA LYS A 293 -0.06 16.71 -7.03
C LYS A 293 -1.47 17.24 -7.30
N LYS A 294 -1.76 17.72 -8.51
CA LYS A 294 -3.07 18.26 -8.87
C LYS A 294 -4.20 17.23 -8.65
N VAL A 295 -3.97 15.98 -9.06
CA VAL A 295 -4.93 14.89 -8.88
C VAL A 295 -5.13 14.58 -7.40
N VAL A 296 -4.03 14.44 -6.66
CA VAL A 296 -4.04 14.09 -5.24
C VAL A 296 -4.69 15.19 -4.39
N ASP A 297 -4.38 16.46 -4.63
CA ASP A 297 -4.96 17.60 -3.91
C ASP A 297 -6.46 17.68 -4.12
N ARG A 298 -6.92 17.43 -5.36
CA ARG A 298 -8.35 17.33 -5.66
C ARG A 298 -8.98 16.18 -4.87
N LYS A 299 -8.37 14.99 -4.86
CA LYS A 299 -8.89 13.82 -4.12
C LYS A 299 -8.89 14.03 -2.60
N LYS A 300 -7.88 14.71 -2.05
CA LYS A 300 -7.79 15.12 -0.64
C LYS A 300 -8.88 16.11 -0.22
N SER A 301 -9.55 16.75 -1.17
CA SER A 301 -10.67 17.68 -0.93
C SER A 301 -12.04 17.01 -1.08
N SER A 302 -12.11 15.69 -0.92
CA SER A 302 -13.32 14.87 -0.92
C SER A 302 -13.35 13.95 0.31
N LEU A 303 -14.53 13.46 0.70
CA LEU A 303 -14.66 12.41 1.72
C LEU A 303 -14.63 10.98 1.11
N GLU A 304 -14.05 10.80 -0.08
CA GLU A 304 -14.01 9.51 -0.79
C GLU A 304 -13.44 8.38 0.07
N VAL A 305 -12.32 8.60 0.76
CA VAL A 305 -11.69 7.56 1.60
C VAL A 305 -12.62 7.06 2.70
N VAL A 306 -13.37 7.98 3.32
CA VAL A 306 -14.31 7.64 4.40
C VAL A 306 -15.48 6.87 3.81
N PHE A 307 -16.01 7.33 2.68
CA PHE A 307 -17.08 6.67 1.96
C PHE A 307 -16.68 5.25 1.52
N THR A 308 -15.53 5.06 0.89
CA THR A 308 -15.09 3.74 0.39
C THR A 308 -14.83 2.75 1.52
N HIS A 309 -14.35 3.21 2.67
CA HIS A 309 -14.20 2.39 3.86
C HIS A 309 -15.57 1.91 4.38
N VAL A 310 -16.52 2.83 4.60
CA VAL A 310 -17.87 2.47 5.04
C VAL A 310 -18.56 1.55 4.02
N ALA A 311 -18.42 1.85 2.72
CA ALA A 311 -18.96 1.00 1.67
C ALA A 311 -18.33 -0.39 1.70
N ALA A 312 -17.02 -0.51 1.89
CA ALA A 312 -16.33 -1.80 2.00
C ALA A 312 -16.83 -2.60 3.21
N GLU A 313 -17.03 -1.96 4.37
CA GLU A 313 -17.61 -2.63 5.55
C GLU A 313 -19.03 -3.12 5.32
N VAL A 314 -19.89 -2.29 4.70
CA VAL A 314 -21.27 -2.65 4.39
C VAL A 314 -21.30 -3.83 3.42
N ILE A 315 -20.51 -3.77 2.33
CA ILE A 315 -20.43 -4.85 1.35
C ILE A 315 -19.91 -6.13 2.01
N PHE A 316 -18.90 -6.03 2.87
CA PHE A 316 -18.38 -7.15 3.63
C PHE A 316 -19.45 -7.79 4.53
N LYS A 317 -20.22 -6.99 5.27
CA LYS A 317 -21.30 -7.47 6.15
C LYS A 317 -22.45 -8.10 5.36
N VAL A 318 -22.78 -7.58 4.18
CA VAL A 318 -23.94 -8.04 3.39
C VAL A 318 -23.61 -9.25 2.52
N PHE A 319 -22.43 -9.30 1.88
CA PHE A 319 -22.12 -10.29 0.85
C PHE A 319 -21.00 -11.27 1.23
N GLY A 320 -20.29 -11.04 2.34
CA GLY A 320 -19.17 -11.87 2.77
C GLY A 320 -17.90 -11.71 1.90
N LEU A 321 -16.78 -12.23 2.41
CA LEU A 321 -15.42 -12.00 1.89
C LEU A 321 -15.21 -12.43 0.42
N LYS A 322 -15.96 -13.43 -0.05
CA LYS A 322 -15.81 -14.02 -1.40
C LYS A 322 -16.34 -13.13 -2.53
N VAL A 323 -17.39 -12.35 -2.29
CA VAL A 323 -18.04 -11.52 -3.34
C VAL A 323 -17.35 -10.16 -3.47
N THR A 324 -16.92 -9.58 -2.35
CA THR A 324 -16.29 -8.25 -2.29
C THR A 324 -15.00 -8.17 -3.12
N PHE A 325 -14.20 -9.24 -3.13
CA PHE A 325 -12.94 -9.26 -3.89
C PHE A 325 -13.15 -9.46 -5.40
N TRP A 326 -14.21 -10.18 -5.78
CA TRP A 326 -14.44 -10.60 -7.17
C TRP A 326 -15.04 -9.48 -8.03
N SER A 327 -15.98 -8.69 -7.49
CA SER A 327 -16.62 -7.59 -8.23
C SER A 327 -15.71 -6.38 -8.44
N PHE A 328 -14.77 -6.11 -7.52
CA PHE A 328 -13.87 -4.96 -7.61
C PHE A 328 -12.63 -5.21 -8.48
N ILE A 329 -12.11 -6.43 -8.51
CA ILE A 329 -10.90 -6.78 -9.27
C ILE A 329 -11.19 -7.02 -10.75
N SER A 330 -12.42 -7.42 -11.13
CA SER A 330 -12.71 -7.67 -12.56
C SER A 330 -12.88 -6.39 -13.39
N GLN A 331 -12.99 -5.22 -12.75
CA GLN A 331 -13.29 -3.95 -13.42
C GLN A 331 -12.12 -2.97 -13.50
N CYS A 332 -11.09 -3.14 -12.67
CA CYS A 332 -9.82 -2.41 -12.74
C CYS A 332 -8.80 -3.23 -13.55
#